data_AF-A0A1J4K490-F1
#
_entry.id   AF-A0A1J4K490-F1
#
_cell.length_a   1.000
_cell.length_b   1.000
_cell.length_c   1.000
_cell.angle_alpha   90.00
_cell.angle_beta   90.00
_cell.angle_gamma   90.00
#
_symmetry.space_group_name_H-M   'P 1'
#
loop_
_entity.id
_entity.type
_entity.pdbx_description
1 polymer ?
#
loop_
_entity_poly.entity_id
_entity_poly.type
_entity_poly.pdbx_seq_one_letter_code
_entity_poly.pdbx_strand_id
1 'polypeptide(L)'
;MDDEFFHPEVNLDNFVSQLSNCSKLLDEQSWEDFKTLFTNLEAFQKDEIKKAKNANELNDKWADFYQKCLKDMVRVTETATTFEAFVNYLRNLKIVVKDPRTLWKVLHTNINSQLKVTLHESQLIAAEFFTPEQLFEYGFDQFTDSSLCELKNITNEEALIDIFYAMVGFERACNLPKTYVAKIPQYGNFISQILSMFITLPDFDSQRLVWLIEVTREHLHVDPTKLLDICDNTINDFVKNDYEKNSLNKLYKLCVLSTSPFLQTMKQVPETIDKIFQEVLADQRLFLRKYVLCNFISCDWTSHNTATVSDAFKCWKLYLTNISTKLADKPELPNLLLIDIIEESLLMFEGYYGEVQPTMIRATAMRMDIFNIIETLTPYQNDISANGLRRCWYLLYIAAVCGASDFDIANVKPAAKDDNNTIMLGLDRYGSDFLDYRIALEKLSKKFESEFENFQSMAAFIRKNYKQPTQAQVSNAPSTEE
;
A
#
# COMPACT_ATOMS: atom_id res chain seq x y z
N MET A 1 32.45 15.88 72.32
CA MET A 1 31.16 15.34 72.78
C MET A 1 30.18 15.81 71.74
N ASP A 2 29.86 14.90 70.85
CA ASP A 2 28.97 15.09 69.72
C ASP A 2 27.54 15.23 70.27
N ASP A 3 26.92 16.38 70.06
CA ASP A 3 25.47 16.53 70.24
C ASP A 3 24.79 15.87 69.04
N GLU A 4 24.40 14.60 69.22
CA GLU A 4 23.43 13.95 68.34
C GLU A 4 22.14 14.78 68.38
N PHE A 5 21.83 15.48 67.28
CA PHE A 5 20.54 16.13 67.07
C PHE A 5 19.45 15.04 67.01
N PHE A 6 18.86 14.75 68.16
CA PHE A 6 17.79 13.76 68.27
C PHE A 6 16.53 14.34 67.60
N HIS A 7 16.14 13.83 66.44
CA HIS A 7 14.84 14.15 65.86
C HIS A 7 13.74 13.53 66.75
N PRO A 8 12.91 14.34 67.45
CA PRO A 8 11.81 13.79 68.23
C PRO A 8 10.80 13.13 67.28
N GLU A 9 10.20 12.02 67.71
CA GLU A 9 9.17 11.32 66.95
C GLU A 9 8.02 12.28 66.60
N VAL A 10 7.65 12.36 65.32
CA VAL A 10 6.61 13.28 64.84
C VAL A 10 5.24 12.80 65.33
N ASN A 11 4.49 13.69 65.97
CA ASN A 11 3.16 13.44 66.50
C ASN A 11 2.25 14.66 66.29
N LEU A 12 0.97 14.54 66.66
CA LEU A 12 -0.03 15.58 66.42
C LEU A 12 0.31 16.92 67.09
N ASP A 13 0.95 16.88 68.27
CA ASP A 13 1.24 18.05 69.09
C ASP A 13 2.48 18.82 68.60
N ASN A 14 3.42 18.11 67.95
CA ASN A 14 4.66 18.70 67.44
C ASN A 14 4.69 18.89 65.91
N PHE A 15 3.69 18.42 65.16
CA PHE A 15 3.72 18.45 63.70
C PHE A 15 4.02 19.86 63.13
N VAL A 16 3.29 20.90 63.56
CA VAL A 16 3.47 22.28 63.05
C VAL A 16 4.81 22.88 63.45
N SER A 17 5.31 22.58 64.65
CA SER A 17 6.63 23.06 65.09
C SER A 17 7.75 22.34 64.34
N GLN A 18 7.57 21.05 64.01
CA GLN A 18 8.49 20.29 63.18
C GLN A 18 8.48 20.74 61.70
N LEU A 19 7.36 21.20 61.14
CA LEU A 19 7.35 21.86 59.81
C LEU A 19 8.22 23.12 59.81
N SER A 20 8.14 23.91 60.88
CA SER A 20 8.96 25.12 61.05
C SER A 20 10.44 24.78 61.24
N ASN A 21 10.73 23.70 61.98
CA ASN A 21 12.08 23.22 62.20
C ASN A 21 12.71 22.68 60.90
N CYS A 22 11.93 21.92 60.12
CA CYS A 22 12.34 21.42 58.81
C CYS A 22 12.61 22.55 57.81
N SER A 23 11.83 23.64 57.86
CA SER A 23 12.12 24.86 57.07
C SER A 23 13.46 25.49 57.46
N LYS A 24 13.81 25.53 58.75
CA LYS A 24 15.09 26.09 59.20
C LYS A 24 16.27 25.25 58.73
N LEU A 25 16.16 23.92 58.82
CA LEU A 25 17.18 23.00 58.32
C LEU A 25 17.43 23.18 56.82
N LEU A 26 16.38 23.50 56.06
CA LEU A 26 16.49 23.84 54.64
C LEU A 26 17.22 25.17 54.41
N ASP A 27 16.89 26.21 55.18
CA ASP A 27 17.55 27.52 55.11
C ASP A 27 19.06 27.43 55.49
N GLU A 28 19.39 26.56 56.44
CA GLU A 28 20.75 26.28 56.91
C GLU A 28 21.55 25.33 56.00
N GLN A 29 20.90 24.73 54.99
CA GLN A 29 21.47 23.70 54.10
C GLN A 29 21.99 22.46 54.84
N SER A 30 21.40 22.13 55.99
CA SER A 30 21.69 20.91 56.77
C SER A 30 20.95 19.71 56.16
N TRP A 31 21.46 19.21 55.03
CA TRP A 31 20.74 18.29 54.13
C TRP A 31 20.34 16.94 54.74
N GLU A 32 21.22 16.31 55.55
CA GLU A 32 20.93 15.00 56.14
C GLU A 32 19.84 15.08 57.23
N ASP A 33 19.89 16.13 58.06
CA ASP A 33 18.88 16.40 59.09
C ASP A 33 17.54 16.80 58.45
N PHE A 34 17.59 17.63 57.39
CA PHE A 34 16.42 17.99 56.60
C PHE A 34 15.76 16.75 56.00
N LYS A 35 16.54 15.88 55.35
CA LYS A 35 16.05 14.64 54.71
C LYS A 35 15.37 13.72 55.71
N THR A 36 15.99 13.54 56.87
CA THR A 36 15.45 12.69 57.94
C THR A 36 14.13 13.25 58.47
N LEU A 37 14.09 14.54 58.80
CA LEU A 37 12.89 15.18 59.32
C LEU A 37 11.75 15.27 58.28
N PHE A 38 12.06 15.62 57.03
CA PHE A 38 11.09 15.67 55.93
C PHE A 38 10.44 14.31 55.69
N THR A 39 11.24 13.24 55.69
CA THR A 39 10.73 11.86 55.50
C THR A 39 9.82 11.43 56.64
N ASN A 40 10.16 11.77 57.88
CA ASN A 40 9.33 11.49 59.05
C ASN A 40 8.01 12.28 59.01
N LEU A 41 8.05 13.55 58.61
CA LEU A 41 6.86 14.40 58.48
C LEU A 41 5.91 13.91 57.37
N GLU A 42 6.46 13.49 56.23
CA GLU A 42 5.66 12.94 55.12
C GLU A 42 4.99 11.61 55.51
N ALA A 43 5.72 10.72 56.18
CA ALA A 43 5.17 9.44 56.66
C ALA A 43 4.01 9.69 57.63
N PHE A 44 4.20 10.59 58.60
CA PHE A 44 3.15 10.99 59.53
C PHE A 44 1.94 11.61 58.83
N GLN A 45 2.15 12.43 57.80
CA GLN A 45 1.08 13.04 57.02
C GLN A 45 0.24 12.00 56.25
N LYS A 46 0.87 10.99 55.67
CA LYS A 46 0.19 9.94 54.90
C LYS A 46 -0.66 9.01 55.77
N ASP A 47 -0.14 8.64 56.95
CA ASP A 47 -0.68 7.54 57.75
C ASP A 47 -1.56 8.00 58.92
N GLU A 48 -1.26 9.14 59.55
CA GLU A 48 -1.86 9.53 60.82
C GLU A 48 -2.74 10.79 60.74
N ILE A 49 -2.42 11.77 59.88
CA ILE A 49 -3.20 13.02 59.77
C ILE A 49 -4.62 12.76 59.23
N LYS A 50 -4.82 11.74 58.39
CA LYS A 50 -6.15 11.34 57.89
C LYS A 50 -7.11 10.87 59.00
N LYS A 51 -6.58 10.45 60.15
CA LYS A 51 -7.36 9.97 61.30
C LYS A 51 -7.68 11.09 62.31
N ALA A 52 -7.11 12.28 62.13
CA ALA A 52 -7.25 13.41 63.05
C ALA A 52 -8.58 14.17 62.84
N LYS A 53 -9.15 14.72 63.93
CA LYS A 53 -10.35 15.58 63.85
C LYS A 53 -10.11 16.88 63.05
N ASN A 54 -8.86 17.35 62.98
CA ASN A 54 -8.46 18.58 62.29
C ASN A 54 -7.67 18.29 60.99
N ALA A 55 -7.94 17.15 60.34
CA ALA A 55 -7.18 16.67 59.18
C ALA A 55 -7.05 17.70 58.05
N ASN A 56 -8.12 18.46 57.76
CA ASN A 56 -8.11 19.45 56.68
C ASN A 56 -7.11 20.59 56.93
N GLU A 57 -7.14 21.20 58.12
CA GLU A 57 -6.23 22.29 58.48
C GLU A 57 -4.76 21.85 58.50
N LEU A 58 -4.49 20.63 58.97
CA LEU A 58 -3.14 20.07 58.99
C LEU A 58 -2.65 19.70 57.58
N ASN A 59 -3.55 19.24 56.69
CA ASN A 59 -3.23 18.99 55.29
C ASN A 59 -2.95 20.29 54.53
N ASP A 60 -3.69 21.37 54.81
CA ASP A 60 -3.44 22.68 54.21
C ASP A 60 -2.05 23.21 54.63
N LYS A 61 -1.72 23.13 55.92
CA LYS A 61 -0.38 23.51 56.42
C LYS A 61 0.74 22.66 55.83
N TRP A 62 0.50 21.37 55.62
CA TRP A 62 1.46 20.51 54.91
C TRP A 62 1.61 20.91 53.45
N ALA A 63 0.52 21.19 52.74
CA ALA A 63 0.56 21.62 51.34
C ALA A 63 1.33 22.93 51.18
N ASP A 64 1.08 23.91 52.05
CA ASP A 64 1.81 25.19 52.07
C ASP A 64 3.31 24.98 52.34
N PHE A 65 3.64 24.15 53.33
CA PHE A 65 5.03 23.79 53.63
C PHE A 65 5.71 23.09 52.45
N TYR A 66 5.05 22.11 51.84
CA TYR A 66 5.57 21.38 50.68
C TYR A 66 5.86 22.31 49.50
N GLN A 67 4.93 23.23 49.19
CA GLN A 67 5.12 24.22 48.13
C GLN A 67 6.29 25.17 48.43
N LYS A 68 6.44 25.59 49.68
CA LYS A 68 7.58 26.39 50.12
C LYS A 68 8.89 25.62 49.92
N CYS A 69 8.99 24.39 50.43
CA CYS A 69 10.17 23.55 50.27
C CYS A 69 10.53 23.33 48.80
N LEU A 70 9.54 23.04 47.94
CA LEU A 70 9.76 22.90 46.51
C LEU A 70 10.38 24.17 45.91
N LYS A 71 9.82 25.34 46.21
CA LYS A 71 10.30 26.63 45.70
C LYS A 71 11.71 26.95 46.18
N ASP A 72 11.99 26.75 47.45
CA ASP A 72 13.30 27.02 48.04
C ASP A 72 14.36 26.05 47.49
N MET A 73 14.01 24.78 47.31
CA MET A 73 14.88 23.77 46.67
C MET A 73 15.18 24.08 45.20
N VAL A 74 14.18 24.53 44.43
CA VAL A 74 14.37 24.98 43.06
C VAL A 74 15.37 26.15 43.03
N ARG A 75 15.20 27.15 43.90
CA ARG A 75 16.09 28.30 43.99
C ARG A 75 17.52 27.92 44.38
N VAL A 76 17.70 26.95 45.28
CA VAL A 76 19.03 26.41 45.62
C VAL A 76 19.63 25.67 44.43
N THR A 77 18.83 24.95 43.66
CA THR A 77 19.30 24.25 42.46
C THR A 77 19.76 25.24 41.37
N GLU A 78 19.07 26.38 41.23
CA GLU A 78 19.42 27.45 40.29
C GLU A 78 20.74 28.16 40.62
N THR A 79 21.19 28.16 41.88
CA THR A 79 22.45 28.80 42.29
C THR A 79 23.68 27.95 42.01
N ALA A 80 23.51 26.72 41.53
CA ALA A 80 24.62 25.83 41.19
C ALA A 80 25.51 26.41 40.09
N THR A 81 26.81 26.52 40.35
CA THR A 81 27.82 26.99 39.39
C THR A 81 28.65 25.87 38.76
N THR A 82 28.55 24.64 39.28
CA THR A 82 29.20 23.45 38.75
C THR A 82 28.19 22.32 38.52
N PHE A 83 28.51 21.42 37.59
CA PHE A 83 27.68 20.24 37.29
C PHE A 83 27.47 19.35 38.52
N GLU A 84 28.53 19.07 39.29
CA GLU A 84 28.47 18.23 40.48
C GLU A 84 27.53 18.81 41.56
N ALA A 85 27.60 20.12 41.78
CA ALA A 85 26.72 20.81 42.73
C ALA A 85 25.26 20.75 42.25
N PHE A 86 25.02 20.96 40.95
CA PHE A 86 23.70 20.88 40.35
C PHE A 86 23.08 19.49 40.51
N VAL A 87 23.82 18.43 40.18
CA VAL A 87 23.36 17.04 40.36
C VAL A 87 23.09 16.74 41.83
N ASN A 88 23.92 17.23 42.75
CA ASN A 88 23.69 17.02 44.18
C ASN A 88 22.42 17.72 44.68
N TYR A 89 22.15 18.95 44.24
CA TYR A 89 20.89 19.63 44.57
C TYR A 89 19.68 18.95 43.95
N LEU A 90 19.80 18.39 42.74
CA LEU A 90 18.76 17.56 42.15
C LEU A 90 18.48 16.27 42.94
N ARG A 91 19.51 15.62 43.49
CA ARG A 91 19.33 14.48 44.42
C ARG A 91 18.51 14.90 45.64
N ASN A 92 18.80 16.07 46.18
CA ASN A 92 18.04 16.60 47.31
C ASN A 92 16.60 16.96 46.92
N LEU A 93 16.40 17.56 45.73
CA LEU A 93 15.06 17.88 45.21
C LEU A 93 14.21 16.62 45.00
N LYS A 94 14.81 15.51 44.57
CA LYS A 94 14.15 14.20 44.42
C LYS A 94 13.60 13.64 45.74
N ILE A 95 14.18 14.04 46.88
CA ILE A 95 13.67 13.64 48.22
C ILE A 95 12.31 14.30 48.48
N VAL A 96 12.16 15.56 48.09
CA VAL A 96 10.91 16.33 48.22
C VAL A 96 9.91 15.89 47.14
N VAL A 97 10.35 15.79 45.88
CA VAL A 97 9.50 15.43 44.73
C VAL A 97 9.68 13.94 44.40
N LYS A 98 8.92 13.08 45.09
CA LYS A 98 8.96 11.63 44.88
C LYS A 98 8.31 11.16 43.59
N ASP A 99 7.39 11.93 43.02
CA ASP A 99 6.76 11.62 41.73
C ASP A 99 7.71 12.01 40.57
N PRO A 100 8.19 11.05 39.76
CA PRO A 100 9.11 11.33 38.67
C PRO A 100 8.55 12.30 37.64
N ARG A 101 7.23 12.27 37.39
CA ARG A 101 6.60 13.16 36.41
C ARG A 101 6.58 14.62 36.89
N THR A 102 6.37 14.84 38.19
CA THR A 102 6.48 16.17 38.80
C THR A 102 7.93 16.66 38.75
N LEU A 103 8.92 15.80 39.01
CA LEU A 103 10.33 16.15 38.90
C LEU A 103 10.70 16.55 37.45
N TRP A 104 10.22 15.79 36.45
CA TRP A 104 10.40 16.12 35.04
C TRP A 104 9.86 17.51 34.69
N LYS A 105 8.65 17.84 35.15
CA LYS A 105 8.06 19.17 34.95
C LYS A 105 8.93 20.25 35.60
N VAL A 106 9.32 20.08 36.86
CA VAL A 106 10.14 21.06 37.57
C VAL A 106 11.45 21.34 36.83
N LEU A 107 12.13 20.30 36.32
CA LEU A 107 13.35 20.44 35.53
C LEU A 107 13.15 21.27 34.25
N HIS A 108 12.03 21.11 33.56
CA HIS A 108 11.81 21.72 32.24
C HIS A 108 11.01 23.03 32.26
N THR A 109 10.29 23.34 33.35
CA THR A 109 9.46 24.55 33.44
C THR A 109 9.77 25.47 34.62
N ASN A 110 10.44 24.99 35.68
CA ASN A 110 10.58 25.74 36.93
C ASN A 110 12.02 26.09 37.30
N ILE A 111 13.01 25.37 36.78
CA ILE A 111 14.43 25.65 37.04
C ILE A 111 14.98 26.52 35.91
N ASN A 112 15.41 27.74 36.25
CA ASN A 112 16.09 28.65 35.33
C ASN A 112 17.58 28.75 35.69
N SER A 113 18.32 27.65 35.51
CA SER A 113 19.75 27.62 35.81
C SER A 113 20.56 28.31 34.70
N GLN A 114 21.59 29.07 35.09
CA GLN A 114 22.59 29.60 34.15
C GLN A 114 23.68 28.58 33.79
N LEU A 115 23.65 27.39 34.42
CA LEU A 115 24.61 26.33 34.16
C LEU A 115 24.41 25.78 32.74
N LYS A 116 25.45 25.91 31.92
CA LYS A 116 25.51 25.24 30.61
C LYS A 116 26.02 23.82 30.82
N VAL A 117 25.16 22.84 30.54
CA VAL A 117 25.53 21.43 30.55
C VAL A 117 25.88 20.95 29.14
N THR A 118 26.88 20.08 29.05
CA THR A 118 27.21 19.35 27.82
C THR A 118 26.20 18.24 27.54
N LEU A 119 26.23 17.69 26.32
CA LEU A 119 25.38 16.55 25.96
C LEU A 119 25.62 15.34 26.88
N HIS A 120 26.88 15.05 27.22
CA HIS A 120 27.23 13.94 28.10
C HIS A 120 26.69 14.15 29.52
N GLU A 121 26.81 15.36 30.06
CA GLU A 121 26.27 15.72 31.37
C GLU A 121 24.74 15.64 31.41
N SER A 122 24.06 16.04 30.33
CA SER A 122 22.62 15.85 30.19
C SER A 122 22.22 14.36 30.21
N GLN A 123 22.98 13.49 29.54
CA GLN A 123 22.76 12.04 29.58
C GLN A 123 22.97 11.46 30.99
N LEU A 124 23.95 11.95 31.73
CA LEU A 124 24.19 11.53 33.12
C LEU A 124 23.02 11.91 34.03
N ILE A 125 22.49 13.13 33.90
CA ILE A 125 21.27 13.55 34.62
C ILE A 125 20.10 12.63 34.24
N ALA A 126 19.86 12.42 32.95
CA ALA A 126 18.76 11.59 32.48
C ALA A 126 18.83 10.16 33.07
N ALA A 127 19.99 9.53 33.01
CA ALA A 127 20.22 8.17 33.50
C ALA A 127 20.11 8.04 35.03
N GLU A 128 20.40 9.10 35.79
CA GLU A 128 20.34 9.07 37.25
C GLU A 128 18.90 9.25 37.78
N PHE A 129 18.09 10.06 37.09
CA PHE A 129 16.78 10.48 37.60
C PHE A 129 15.60 9.79 36.93
N PHE A 130 15.75 9.27 35.71
CA PHE A 130 14.65 8.72 34.91
C PHE A 130 15.00 7.37 34.30
N THR A 131 14.01 6.49 34.17
CA THR A 131 14.15 5.28 33.35
C THR A 131 13.99 5.61 31.86
N PRO A 132 14.50 4.76 30.95
CA PRO A 132 14.24 4.89 29.50
C PRO A 132 12.77 5.13 29.15
N GLU A 133 11.87 4.39 29.78
CA GLU A 133 10.42 4.49 29.55
C GLU A 133 9.88 5.84 30.02
N GLN A 134 10.36 6.36 31.15
CA GLN A 134 9.96 7.67 31.66
C GLN A 134 10.45 8.80 30.76
N LEU A 135 11.67 8.72 30.25
CA LEU A 135 12.22 9.71 29.30
C LEU A 135 11.36 9.80 28.04
N PHE A 136 10.97 8.64 27.49
CA PHE A 136 10.07 8.57 26.36
C PHE A 136 8.67 9.11 26.71
N GLU A 137 8.05 8.61 27.78
CA GLU A 137 6.68 8.96 28.15
C GLU A 137 6.50 10.43 28.55
N TYR A 138 7.51 11.06 29.14
CA TYR A 138 7.43 12.45 29.59
C TYR A 138 7.97 13.44 28.55
N GLY A 139 8.90 12.99 27.69
CA GLY A 139 9.50 13.81 26.64
C GLY A 139 8.70 13.85 25.35
N PHE A 140 7.77 12.91 25.12
CA PHE A 140 7.07 12.80 23.84
C PHE A 140 6.29 14.06 23.45
N ASP A 141 5.56 14.68 24.39
CA ASP A 141 4.81 15.93 24.11
C ASP A 141 5.75 17.04 23.61
N GLN A 142 6.89 17.23 24.29
CA GLN A 142 7.89 18.23 23.90
C GLN A 142 8.55 17.92 22.55
N PHE A 143 8.75 16.63 22.26
CA PHE A 143 9.24 16.17 20.97
C PHE A 143 8.24 16.50 19.84
N THR A 144 6.95 16.23 20.03
CA THR A 144 5.91 16.54 19.04
C THR A 144 5.69 18.04 18.86
N ASP A 145 5.91 18.84 19.89
CA ASP A 145 5.84 20.31 19.82
C ASP A 145 7.08 20.95 19.17
N SER A 146 8.14 20.17 18.93
CA SER A 146 9.37 20.66 18.32
C SER A 146 9.23 20.89 16.81
N SER A 147 10.10 21.71 16.24
CA SER A 147 10.16 21.93 14.79
C SER A 147 10.55 20.68 13.98
N LEU A 148 11.03 19.62 14.64
CA LEU A 148 11.38 18.35 13.99
C LEU A 148 10.13 17.54 13.59
N CYS A 149 8.98 17.84 14.20
CA CYS A 149 7.73 17.11 14.03
C CYS A 149 6.64 17.96 13.37
N GLU A 150 7.01 19.03 12.67
CA GLU A 150 6.04 19.96 12.10
C GLU A 150 5.32 19.34 10.90
N LEU A 151 4.09 18.87 11.13
CA LEU A 151 3.20 18.31 10.10
C LEU A 151 2.49 19.39 9.25
N LYS A 152 2.81 20.67 9.42
CA LYS A 152 2.18 21.76 8.65
C LYS A 152 2.86 21.93 7.30
N ASN A 153 2.08 22.10 6.24
CA ASN A 153 2.55 22.39 4.88
C ASN A 153 3.46 21.32 4.25
N ILE A 154 3.28 20.05 4.62
CA ILE A 154 3.95 18.93 3.96
C ILE A 154 3.44 18.83 2.53
N THR A 155 4.37 18.84 1.58
CA THR A 155 4.08 18.80 0.13
C THR A 155 4.71 17.61 -0.59
N ASN A 156 5.56 16.84 0.10
CA ASN A 156 6.27 15.70 -0.47
C ASN A 156 6.51 14.62 0.59
N GLU A 157 6.84 13.42 0.11
CA GLU A 157 7.05 12.24 0.94
C GLU A 157 8.32 12.32 1.79
N GLU A 158 9.39 12.93 1.27
CA GLU A 158 10.67 13.04 1.99
C GLU A 158 10.49 13.77 3.32
N ALA A 159 9.67 14.82 3.36
CA ALA A 159 9.36 15.52 4.60
C ALA A 159 8.67 14.62 5.64
N LEU A 160 7.80 13.69 5.23
CA LEU A 160 7.20 12.71 6.16
C LEU A 160 8.21 11.67 6.61
N ILE A 161 9.09 11.24 5.71
CA ILE A 161 10.16 10.29 6.01
C ILE A 161 11.18 10.90 6.98
N ASP A 162 11.51 12.17 6.84
CA ASP A 162 12.38 12.91 7.77
C ASP A 162 11.76 12.98 9.17
N ILE A 163 10.46 13.25 9.27
CA ILE A 163 9.72 13.23 10.54
C ILE A 163 9.73 11.83 11.16
N PHE A 164 9.54 10.79 10.34
CA PHE A 164 9.68 9.41 10.79
C PHE A 164 11.09 9.12 11.33
N TYR A 165 12.15 9.56 10.65
CA TYR A 165 13.52 9.42 11.13
C TYR A 165 13.77 10.18 12.43
N ALA A 166 13.20 11.38 12.59
CA ALA A 166 13.27 12.13 13.85
C ALA A 166 12.63 11.33 14.99
N MET A 167 11.50 10.67 14.75
CA MET A 167 10.82 9.83 15.74
C MET A 167 11.65 8.60 16.12
N VAL A 168 12.20 7.88 15.13
CA VAL A 168 13.13 6.77 15.39
C VAL A 168 14.36 7.24 16.18
N GLY A 169 14.89 8.43 15.84
CA GLY A 169 16.01 9.05 16.56
C GLY A 169 15.67 9.35 18.02
N PHE A 170 14.48 9.88 18.28
CA PHE A 170 13.98 10.15 19.63
C PHE A 170 13.89 8.87 20.46
N GLU A 171 13.28 7.80 19.94
CA GLU A 171 13.19 6.52 20.67
C GLU A 171 14.54 5.91 20.98
N ARG A 172 15.46 5.95 20.01
CA ARG A 172 16.83 5.48 20.20
C ARG A 172 17.59 6.29 21.25
N ALA A 173 17.34 7.60 21.31
CA ALA A 173 17.92 8.46 22.34
C ALA A 173 17.39 8.13 23.74
N CYS A 174 16.14 7.67 23.86
CA CYS A 174 15.59 7.16 25.12
C CYS A 174 16.14 5.79 25.53
N ASN A 175 16.76 5.03 24.60
CA ASN A 175 17.33 3.70 24.84
C ASN A 175 16.31 2.69 25.41
N LEU A 176 15.12 2.63 24.79
CA LEU A 176 14.02 1.76 25.21
C LEU A 176 14.37 0.26 25.08
N PRO A 177 13.89 -0.60 26.00
CA PRO A 177 14.04 -2.05 25.85
C PRO A 177 13.30 -2.56 24.62
N LYS A 178 13.86 -3.53 23.89
CA LYS A 178 13.23 -4.14 22.70
C LYS A 178 11.81 -4.69 22.93
N THR A 179 11.49 -5.08 24.17
CA THR A 179 10.18 -5.62 24.56
C THR A 179 9.19 -4.54 25.00
N TYR A 180 9.61 -3.27 25.06
CA TYR A 180 8.74 -2.17 25.46
C TYR A 180 7.66 -1.92 24.39
N VAL A 181 6.46 -1.58 24.85
CA VAL A 181 5.34 -1.14 24.02
C VAL A 181 4.84 0.18 24.60
N ALA A 182 4.76 1.19 23.74
CA ALA A 182 4.38 2.55 24.09
C ALA A 182 2.97 2.59 24.70
N LYS A 183 2.86 3.24 25.86
CA LYS A 183 1.60 3.38 26.61
C LYS A 183 0.85 4.68 26.31
N ILE A 184 1.52 5.64 25.68
CA ILE A 184 1.00 6.98 25.41
C ILE A 184 0.01 6.92 24.24
N PRO A 185 -1.26 7.36 24.39
CA PRO A 185 -2.22 7.37 23.28
C PRO A 185 -1.82 8.31 22.14
N GLN A 186 -1.22 9.46 22.45
CA GLN A 186 -0.77 10.45 21.46
C GLN A 186 0.27 9.88 20.51
N TYR A 187 1.06 8.90 20.95
CA TYR A 187 2.07 8.25 20.14
C TYR A 187 1.46 7.52 18.93
N GLY A 188 0.43 6.69 19.18
CA GLY A 188 -0.30 6.02 18.09
C GLY A 188 -1.02 7.02 17.17
N ASN A 189 -1.55 8.10 17.74
CA ASN A 189 -2.18 9.17 16.95
C ASN A 189 -1.19 9.86 16.01
N PHE A 190 0.04 10.09 16.46
CA PHE A 190 1.09 10.71 15.65
C PHE A 190 1.51 9.80 14.48
N ILE A 191 1.70 8.50 14.72
CA ILE A 191 1.95 7.51 13.65
C ILE A 191 0.79 7.51 12.65
N SER A 192 -0.46 7.50 13.14
CA SER A 192 -1.65 7.56 12.30
C SER A 192 -1.68 8.82 11.44
N GLN A 193 -1.30 9.98 11.99
CA GLN A 193 -1.21 11.23 11.22
C GLN A 193 -0.16 11.16 10.11
N ILE A 194 1.03 10.61 10.38
CA ILE A 194 2.08 10.44 9.36
C ILE A 194 1.56 9.58 8.19
N LEU A 195 1.01 8.40 8.50
CA LEU A 195 0.52 7.47 7.47
C LEU A 195 -0.68 8.04 6.69
N SER A 196 -1.59 8.72 7.39
CA SER A 196 -2.75 9.35 6.77
C SER A 196 -2.36 10.51 5.87
N MET A 197 -1.39 11.34 6.29
CA MET A 197 -0.87 12.40 5.42
C MET A 197 -0.16 11.83 4.20
N PHE A 198 0.57 10.72 4.35
CA PHE A 198 1.27 10.07 3.24
C PHE A 198 0.33 9.73 2.09
N ILE A 199 -0.83 9.13 2.38
CA ILE A 199 -1.81 8.76 1.34
C ILE A 199 -2.54 9.96 0.71
N THR A 200 -2.52 11.12 1.38
CA THR A 200 -3.13 12.36 0.84
C THR A 200 -2.21 13.10 -0.13
N LEU A 201 -0.92 12.73 -0.19
CA LEU A 201 0.02 13.34 -1.13
C LEU A 201 -0.35 12.94 -2.57
N PRO A 202 -0.34 13.90 -3.52
CA PRO A 202 -0.56 13.60 -4.93
C PRO A 202 0.44 12.55 -5.43
N ASP A 203 -0.05 11.54 -6.14
CA ASP A 203 0.76 10.48 -6.76
C ASP A 203 1.73 9.76 -5.81
N PHE A 204 1.39 9.64 -4.51
CA PHE A 204 2.26 8.96 -3.56
C PHE A 204 2.68 7.56 -4.02
N ASP A 205 3.90 7.17 -3.68
CA ASP A 205 4.51 5.89 -3.96
C ASP A 205 4.08 4.84 -2.92
N SER A 206 3.33 3.84 -3.39
CA SER A 206 2.86 2.74 -2.55
C SER A 206 4.00 1.86 -2.04
N GLN A 207 5.13 1.74 -2.75
CA GLN A 207 6.28 0.96 -2.28
C GLN A 207 6.93 1.64 -1.08
N ARG A 208 7.04 2.98 -1.11
CA ARG A 208 7.52 3.76 0.03
C ARG A 208 6.58 3.70 1.23
N LEU A 209 5.27 3.67 0.99
CA LEU A 209 4.30 3.47 2.06
C LEU A 209 4.43 2.07 2.70
N VAL A 210 4.59 1.01 1.89
CA VAL A 210 4.89 -0.34 2.41
C VAL A 210 6.15 -0.34 3.25
N TRP A 211 7.23 0.25 2.74
CA TRP A 211 8.47 0.40 3.48
C TRP A 211 8.23 1.10 4.81
N LEU A 212 7.54 2.24 4.82
CA LEU A 212 7.27 3.04 6.00
C LEU A 212 6.50 2.24 7.07
N ILE A 213 5.51 1.44 6.66
CA ILE A 213 4.74 0.58 7.56
C ILE A 213 5.62 -0.53 8.17
N GLU A 214 6.45 -1.19 7.36
CA GLU A 214 7.32 -2.25 7.85
C GLU A 214 8.42 -1.70 8.78
N VAL A 215 9.04 -0.56 8.45
CA VAL A 215 10.03 0.06 9.35
C VAL A 215 9.40 0.64 10.60
N THR A 216 8.15 1.10 10.53
CA THR A 216 7.37 1.48 11.72
C THR A 216 7.22 0.27 12.63
N ARG A 217 6.82 -0.88 12.10
CA ARG A 217 6.70 -2.11 12.87
C ARG A 217 8.03 -2.59 13.47
N GLU A 218 9.13 -2.48 12.72
CA GLU A 218 10.43 -3.01 13.14
C GLU A 218 11.16 -2.11 14.14
N HIS A 219 11.06 -0.79 13.96
CA HIS A 219 11.90 0.17 14.67
C HIS A 219 11.17 1.00 15.70
N LEU A 220 9.83 1.01 15.69
CA LEU A 220 9.05 1.73 16.68
C LEU A 220 8.44 0.81 17.72
N HIS A 221 8.33 1.31 18.95
CA HIS A 221 7.70 0.61 20.06
C HIS A 221 6.16 0.65 20.03
N VAL A 222 5.55 0.48 18.86
CA VAL A 222 4.08 0.47 18.68
C VAL A 222 3.51 -0.94 18.88
N ASP A 223 2.32 -1.02 19.49
CA ASP A 223 1.60 -2.29 19.60
C ASP A 223 1.18 -2.78 18.19
N PRO A 224 1.52 -4.03 17.80
CA PRO A 224 1.20 -4.54 16.46
C PRO A 224 -0.30 -4.54 16.14
N THR A 225 -1.17 -4.78 17.12
CA THR A 225 -2.63 -4.76 16.92
C THR A 225 -3.11 -3.34 16.65
N LYS A 226 -2.61 -2.35 17.39
CA LYS A 226 -2.91 -0.94 17.13
C LYS A 226 -2.37 -0.47 15.79
N LEU A 227 -1.18 -0.93 15.39
CA LEU A 227 -0.62 -0.58 14.09
C LEU A 227 -1.47 -1.16 12.95
N LEU A 228 -1.99 -2.39 13.09
CA LEU A 228 -2.94 -2.95 12.14
C LEU A 228 -4.22 -2.10 12.05
N ASP A 229 -4.78 -1.66 13.18
CA ASP A 229 -5.96 -0.80 13.20
C ASP A 229 -5.69 0.55 12.51
N ILE A 230 -4.51 1.13 12.70
CA ILE A 230 -4.11 2.36 12.01
C ILE A 230 -4.02 2.11 10.50
N CYS A 231 -3.35 1.03 10.08
CA CYS A 231 -3.22 0.68 8.67
C CYS A 231 -4.59 0.43 8.03
N ASP A 232 -5.50 -0.22 8.73
CA ASP A 232 -6.87 -0.47 8.25
C ASP A 232 -7.61 0.82 7.97
N ASN A 233 -7.58 1.75 8.92
CA ASN A 233 -8.21 3.05 8.75
C ASN A 233 -7.57 3.83 7.58
N THR A 234 -6.23 3.86 7.49
CA THR A 234 -5.52 4.55 6.40
C THR A 234 -5.87 3.94 5.04
N ILE A 235 -5.85 2.62 4.88
CA ILE A 235 -6.19 1.96 3.62
C ILE A 235 -7.65 2.20 3.25
N ASN A 236 -8.55 2.14 4.22
CA ASN A 236 -9.97 2.43 4.00
C ASN A 236 -10.21 3.87 3.57
N ASP A 237 -9.46 4.82 4.14
CA ASP A 237 -9.52 6.22 3.74
C ASP A 237 -8.95 6.42 2.33
N PHE A 238 -7.85 5.76 1.97
CA PHE A 238 -7.32 5.78 0.60
C PHE A 238 -8.34 5.23 -0.42
N VAL A 239 -9.06 4.18 -0.06
CA VAL A 239 -10.04 3.51 -0.93
C VAL A 239 -11.31 4.32 -1.08
N LYS A 240 -11.81 4.94 -0.01
CA LYS A 240 -13.05 5.73 -0.04
C LYS A 240 -12.88 7.11 -0.64
N ASN A 241 -11.71 7.71 -0.45
CA ASN A 241 -11.44 9.05 -0.96
C ASN A 241 -10.98 9.02 -2.42
N ASP A 242 -11.26 10.12 -3.11
CA ASP A 242 -10.99 10.30 -4.53
C ASP A 242 -9.55 10.81 -4.80
N TYR A 243 -8.60 10.39 -3.95
CA TYR A 243 -7.18 10.76 -4.07
C TYR A 243 -6.56 10.21 -5.36
N GLU A 244 -6.98 9.02 -5.77
CA GLU A 244 -6.59 8.38 -7.04
C GLU A 244 -7.84 8.11 -7.88
N LYS A 245 -7.98 8.84 -8.99
CA LYS A 245 -9.13 8.71 -9.90
C LYS A 245 -8.96 7.58 -10.90
N ASN A 246 -7.72 7.16 -11.18
CA ASN A 246 -7.45 6.09 -12.11
C ASN A 246 -7.60 4.72 -11.42
N SER A 247 -8.67 4.00 -11.73
CA SER A 247 -8.97 2.68 -11.15
C SER A 247 -7.81 1.68 -11.30
N LEU A 248 -7.08 1.71 -12.42
CA LEU A 248 -5.92 0.84 -12.65
C LEU A 248 -4.73 1.22 -11.75
N ASN A 249 -4.48 2.51 -11.57
CA ASN A 249 -3.41 2.95 -10.67
C ASN A 249 -3.78 2.68 -9.20
N LYS A 250 -5.06 2.84 -8.86
CA LYS A 250 -5.60 2.49 -7.54
C LYS A 250 -5.43 1.00 -7.25
N LEU A 251 -5.77 0.14 -8.22
CA LEU A 251 -5.53 -1.31 -8.14
C LEU A 251 -4.04 -1.60 -7.96
N TYR A 252 -3.17 -1.01 -8.77
CA TYR A 252 -1.72 -1.18 -8.64
C TYR A 252 -1.21 -0.86 -7.23
N LYS A 253 -1.59 0.30 -6.68
CA LYS A 253 -1.17 0.71 -5.33
C LYS A 253 -1.63 -0.30 -4.27
N LEU A 254 -2.86 -0.82 -4.37
CA LEU A 254 -3.34 -1.85 -3.45
C LEU A 254 -2.61 -3.19 -3.61
N CYS A 255 -2.29 -3.60 -4.84
CA CYS A 255 -1.47 -4.78 -5.10
C CYS A 255 -0.06 -4.65 -4.54
N VAL A 256 0.53 -3.44 -4.57
CA VAL A 256 1.80 -3.18 -3.89
C VAL A 256 1.63 -3.28 -2.38
N LEU A 257 0.56 -2.71 -1.80
CA LEU A 257 0.30 -2.84 -0.36
C LEU A 257 0.17 -4.31 0.08
N SER A 258 -0.41 -5.18 -0.76
CA SER A 258 -0.53 -6.60 -0.43
C SER A 258 0.79 -7.38 -0.50
N THR A 259 1.90 -6.78 -0.94
CA THR A 259 3.22 -7.41 -0.88
C THR A 259 3.82 -7.35 0.53
N SER A 260 3.30 -6.50 1.42
CA SER A 260 3.72 -6.41 2.82
C SER A 260 3.28 -7.66 3.60
N PRO A 261 4.21 -8.44 4.20
CA PRO A 261 3.85 -9.56 5.07
C PRO A 261 2.99 -9.15 6.26
N PHE A 262 3.16 -7.91 6.75
CA PHE A 262 2.34 -7.37 7.83
C PHE A 262 0.89 -7.12 7.37
N LEU A 263 0.70 -6.43 6.23
CA LEU A 263 -0.63 -6.10 5.73
C LEU A 263 -1.39 -7.33 5.19
N GLN A 264 -0.69 -8.38 4.77
CA GLN A 264 -1.30 -9.66 4.39
C GLN A 264 -2.13 -10.31 5.51
N THR A 265 -1.91 -9.93 6.77
CA THR A 265 -2.73 -10.41 7.90
C THR A 265 -4.14 -9.79 7.91
N MET A 266 -4.36 -8.71 7.15
CA MET A 266 -5.63 -7.99 7.07
C MET A 266 -6.52 -8.60 5.97
N LYS A 267 -7.70 -9.09 6.36
CA LYS A 267 -8.67 -9.66 5.40
C LYS A 267 -9.24 -8.61 4.44
N GLN A 268 -9.26 -7.35 4.83
CA GLN A 268 -9.88 -6.28 4.06
C GLN A 268 -9.09 -5.89 2.80
N VAL A 269 -7.76 -6.07 2.81
CA VAL A 269 -6.90 -5.78 1.66
C VAL A 269 -7.28 -6.63 0.43
N PRO A 270 -7.33 -7.98 0.50
CA PRO A 270 -7.74 -8.79 -0.64
C PRO A 270 -9.19 -8.54 -1.07
N GLU A 271 -10.13 -8.35 -0.14
CA GLU A 271 -11.54 -8.02 -0.47
C GLU A 271 -11.64 -6.72 -1.27
N THR A 272 -10.82 -5.73 -0.92
CA THR A 272 -10.79 -4.44 -1.62
C THR A 272 -10.12 -4.55 -2.99
N ILE A 273 -9.04 -5.33 -3.09
CA ILE A 273 -8.39 -5.63 -4.37
C ILE A 273 -9.38 -6.28 -5.32
N ASP A 274 -10.10 -7.31 -4.88
CA ASP A 274 -11.09 -8.02 -5.71
C ASP A 274 -12.17 -7.06 -6.23
N LYS A 275 -12.68 -6.18 -5.36
CA LYS A 275 -13.68 -5.18 -5.75
C LYS A 275 -13.16 -4.24 -6.84
N ILE A 276 -12.00 -3.61 -6.61
CA ILE A 276 -11.44 -2.64 -7.57
C ILE A 276 -11.00 -3.36 -8.86
N PHE A 277 -10.52 -4.59 -8.76
CA PHE A 277 -10.20 -5.41 -9.92
C PHE A 277 -11.42 -5.61 -10.84
N GLN A 278 -12.59 -5.92 -10.28
CA GLN A 278 -13.82 -6.02 -11.09
C GLN A 278 -14.21 -4.70 -11.76
N GLU A 279 -14.03 -3.57 -11.07
CA GLU A 279 -14.26 -2.23 -11.64
C GLU A 279 -13.31 -1.95 -12.82
N VAL A 280 -12.02 -2.26 -12.66
CA VAL A 280 -11.01 -2.12 -13.72
C VAL A 280 -11.35 -3.00 -14.94
N LEU A 281 -11.74 -4.26 -14.72
CA LEU A 281 -12.16 -5.14 -15.82
C LEU A 281 -13.35 -4.58 -16.57
N ALA A 282 -14.36 -4.05 -15.89
CA ALA A 282 -15.53 -3.46 -16.52
C ALA A 282 -15.16 -2.25 -17.39
N ASP A 283 -14.33 -1.34 -16.88
CA ASP A 283 -13.85 -0.16 -17.60
C ASP A 283 -13.02 -0.54 -18.83
N GLN A 284 -12.13 -1.51 -18.66
CA GLN A 284 -11.25 -2.03 -19.71
C GLN A 284 -12.05 -2.69 -20.84
N ARG A 285 -13.02 -3.55 -20.50
CA ARG A 285 -13.93 -4.18 -21.46
C ARG A 285 -14.77 -3.16 -22.22
N LEU A 286 -15.28 -2.15 -21.52
CA LEU A 286 -16.04 -1.06 -22.14
C LEU A 286 -15.16 -0.30 -23.15
N PHE A 287 -13.93 0.06 -22.77
CA PHE A 287 -12.99 0.72 -23.66
C PHE A 287 -12.66 -0.14 -24.88
N LEU A 288 -12.30 -1.40 -24.66
CA LEU A 288 -11.98 -2.38 -25.69
C LEU A 288 -13.12 -2.48 -26.72
N ARG A 289 -14.35 -2.73 -26.26
CA ARG A 289 -15.53 -2.87 -27.13
C ARG A 289 -15.84 -1.58 -27.89
N LYS A 290 -15.82 -0.43 -27.20
CA LYS A 290 -16.26 0.85 -27.75
C LYS A 290 -15.26 1.50 -28.71
N TYR A 291 -13.96 1.33 -28.50
CA TYR A 291 -12.93 2.07 -29.24
C TYR A 291 -11.96 1.21 -30.04
N VAL A 292 -11.80 -0.07 -29.69
CA VAL A 292 -10.83 -0.96 -30.35
C VAL A 292 -11.57 -1.94 -31.27
N LEU A 293 -12.47 -2.74 -30.71
CA LEU A 293 -13.14 -3.83 -31.42
C LEU A 293 -14.20 -3.32 -32.41
N CYS A 294 -14.83 -2.16 -32.15
CA CYS A 294 -15.79 -1.55 -33.08
C CYS A 294 -15.19 -1.27 -34.47
N ASN A 295 -13.87 -1.05 -34.57
CA ASN A 295 -13.20 -0.75 -35.83
C ASN A 295 -13.27 -1.91 -36.84
N PHE A 296 -13.49 -3.14 -36.37
CA PHE A 296 -13.64 -4.30 -37.25
C PHE A 296 -14.91 -4.19 -38.12
N ILE A 297 -15.96 -3.52 -37.65
CA ILE A 297 -17.20 -3.29 -38.43
C ILE A 297 -16.92 -2.50 -39.71
N SER A 298 -15.90 -1.64 -39.71
CA SER A 298 -15.53 -0.84 -40.88
C SER A 298 -14.68 -1.58 -41.92
N CYS A 299 -14.31 -2.85 -41.66
CA CYS A 299 -13.56 -3.62 -42.65
C CYS A 299 -14.47 -4.05 -43.80
N ASP A 300 -14.18 -3.56 -45.01
CA ASP A 300 -14.89 -3.94 -46.21
C ASP A 300 -14.31 -5.23 -46.81
N TRP A 301 -15.06 -6.33 -46.71
CA TRP A 301 -14.67 -7.64 -47.24
C TRP A 301 -15.15 -7.93 -48.66
N THR A 302 -15.79 -6.97 -49.33
CA THR A 302 -16.29 -7.12 -50.71
C THR A 302 -15.65 -6.14 -51.70
N SER A 303 -14.89 -5.15 -51.21
CA SER A 303 -14.14 -4.21 -52.05
C SER A 303 -13.12 -4.84 -53.00
N HIS A 304 -12.70 -4.03 -53.98
CA HIS A 304 -11.74 -4.38 -55.02
C HIS A 304 -10.29 -3.95 -54.71
N ASN A 305 -10.03 -3.44 -53.50
CA ASN A 305 -8.70 -2.97 -53.12
C ASN A 305 -7.74 -4.13 -52.81
N THR A 306 -6.44 -3.89 -53.03
CA THR A 306 -5.37 -4.85 -52.77
C THR A 306 -5.39 -5.35 -51.32
N ALA A 307 -5.09 -6.64 -51.14
CA ALA A 307 -5.12 -7.31 -49.85
C ALA A 307 -3.97 -6.85 -48.95
N THR A 308 -4.31 -6.25 -47.80
CA THR A 308 -3.39 -5.95 -46.70
C THR A 308 -4.06 -6.28 -45.39
N VAL A 309 -3.25 -6.41 -44.33
CA VAL A 309 -3.76 -6.51 -42.96
C VAL A 309 -4.64 -5.29 -42.64
N SER A 310 -5.79 -5.50 -42.00
CA SER A 310 -6.72 -4.43 -41.67
C SER A 310 -6.14 -3.47 -40.64
N ASP A 311 -6.56 -2.21 -40.70
CA ASP A 311 -6.20 -1.23 -39.68
C ASP A 311 -6.87 -1.53 -38.33
N ALA A 312 -8.02 -2.21 -38.34
CA ALA A 312 -8.69 -2.71 -37.14
C ALA A 312 -7.80 -3.70 -36.37
N PHE A 313 -7.18 -4.66 -37.08
CA PHE A 313 -6.19 -5.56 -36.48
C PHE A 313 -5.00 -4.78 -35.91
N LYS A 314 -4.43 -3.84 -36.67
CA LYS A 314 -3.26 -3.06 -36.22
C LYS A 314 -3.57 -2.30 -34.93
N CYS A 315 -4.76 -1.70 -34.85
CA CYS A 315 -5.25 -1.01 -33.66
C CYS A 315 -5.37 -1.97 -32.46
N TRP A 316 -5.99 -3.14 -32.65
CA TRP A 316 -6.09 -4.15 -31.60
C TRP A 316 -4.72 -4.65 -31.12
N LYS A 317 -3.80 -4.97 -32.04
CA LYS A 317 -2.44 -5.41 -31.71
C LYS A 317 -1.69 -4.34 -30.91
N LEU A 318 -1.82 -3.08 -31.31
CA LEU A 318 -1.21 -1.95 -30.58
C LEU A 318 -1.75 -1.86 -29.15
N TYR A 319 -3.07 -1.96 -28.99
CA TYR A 319 -3.71 -1.94 -27.67
C TYR A 319 -3.23 -3.10 -26.79
N LEU A 320 -3.24 -4.33 -27.30
CA LEU A 320 -2.78 -5.51 -26.56
C LEU A 320 -1.30 -5.39 -26.15
N THR A 321 -0.45 -4.95 -27.08
CA THR A 321 0.99 -4.75 -26.82
C THR A 321 1.23 -3.70 -25.74
N ASN A 322 0.47 -2.59 -25.76
CA ASN A 322 0.56 -1.55 -24.74
C ASN A 322 0.17 -2.07 -23.35
N ILE A 323 -0.90 -2.86 -23.25
CA ILE A 323 -1.31 -3.45 -21.97
C ILE A 323 -0.27 -4.46 -21.47
N SER A 324 0.21 -5.35 -22.34
CA SER A 324 1.28 -6.29 -21.99
C SER A 324 2.53 -5.56 -21.47
N THR A 325 2.96 -4.48 -22.13
CA THR A 325 4.11 -3.67 -21.69
C THR A 325 3.85 -3.04 -20.32
N LYS A 326 2.67 -2.44 -20.10
CA LYS A 326 2.31 -1.84 -18.81
C LYS A 326 2.31 -2.85 -17.66
N LEU A 327 1.89 -4.08 -17.91
CA LEU A 327 1.91 -5.15 -16.90
C LEU A 327 3.34 -5.65 -16.64
N ALA A 328 4.20 -5.67 -17.66
CA ALA A 328 5.62 -5.97 -17.48
C ALA A 328 6.33 -4.90 -16.63
N ASP A 329 5.96 -3.63 -16.79
CA ASP A 329 6.48 -2.51 -16.00
C ASP A 329 5.93 -2.46 -14.56
N LYS A 330 4.79 -3.11 -14.30
CA LYS A 330 4.09 -3.15 -13.00
C LYS A 330 3.74 -4.59 -12.63
N PRO A 331 4.72 -5.42 -12.24
CA PRO A 331 4.54 -6.87 -12.04
C PRO A 331 3.58 -7.23 -10.89
N GLU A 332 3.28 -6.29 -9.99
CA GLU A 332 2.29 -6.46 -8.92
C GLU A 332 0.85 -6.50 -9.46
N LEU A 333 0.59 -5.98 -10.66
CA LEU A 333 -0.72 -6.09 -11.29
C LEU A 333 -0.98 -7.54 -11.77
N PRO A 334 -2.22 -8.04 -11.62
CA PRO A 334 -2.56 -9.39 -12.02
C PRO A 334 -2.55 -9.55 -13.56
N ASN A 335 -1.85 -10.58 -14.06
CA ASN A 335 -1.85 -10.95 -15.49
C ASN A 335 -3.26 -11.29 -16.03
N LEU A 336 -4.21 -11.57 -15.13
CA LEU A 336 -5.63 -11.73 -15.48
C LEU A 336 -6.21 -10.53 -16.23
N LEU A 337 -5.67 -9.31 -16.06
CA LEU A 337 -6.08 -8.14 -16.85
C LEU A 337 -5.80 -8.31 -18.35
N LEU A 338 -4.72 -8.99 -18.71
CA LEU A 338 -4.36 -9.26 -20.10
C LEU A 338 -5.17 -10.43 -20.67
N ILE A 339 -5.31 -11.49 -19.87
CA ILE A 339 -6.08 -12.69 -20.23
C ILE A 339 -7.53 -12.30 -20.50
N ASP A 340 -8.10 -11.40 -19.70
CA ASP A 340 -9.46 -10.90 -19.90
C ASP A 340 -9.66 -10.23 -21.27
N ILE A 341 -8.72 -9.35 -21.68
CA ILE A 341 -8.76 -8.73 -23.01
C ILE A 341 -8.71 -9.79 -24.10
N ILE A 342 -7.83 -10.78 -23.96
CA ILE A 342 -7.64 -11.81 -24.97
C ILE A 342 -8.93 -12.60 -25.14
N GLU A 343 -9.54 -13.06 -24.06
CA GLU A 343 -10.80 -13.83 -24.10
C GLU A 343 -11.95 -13.00 -24.67
N GLU A 344 -12.09 -11.74 -24.26
CA GLU A 344 -13.10 -10.81 -24.79
C GLU A 344 -12.90 -10.52 -26.27
N SER A 345 -11.65 -10.38 -26.71
CA SER A 345 -11.30 -10.19 -28.12
C SER A 345 -11.64 -11.44 -28.94
N LEU A 346 -11.28 -12.62 -28.44
CA LEU A 346 -11.55 -13.90 -29.11
C LEU A 346 -13.05 -14.16 -29.25
N LEU A 347 -13.86 -13.84 -28.23
CA LEU A 347 -15.31 -13.94 -28.30
C LEU A 347 -15.88 -13.05 -29.41
N MET A 348 -15.36 -11.81 -29.54
CA MET A 348 -15.75 -10.93 -30.63
C MET A 348 -15.31 -11.46 -31.99
N PHE A 349 -14.06 -11.91 -32.12
CA PHE A 349 -13.51 -12.43 -33.37
C PHE A 349 -14.26 -13.66 -33.86
N GLU A 350 -14.64 -14.57 -32.95
CA GLU A 350 -15.47 -15.74 -33.26
C GLU A 350 -16.78 -15.31 -33.94
N GLY A 351 -17.53 -14.39 -33.33
CA GLY A 351 -18.78 -13.89 -33.91
C GLY A 351 -18.56 -13.12 -35.21
N TYR A 352 -17.59 -12.21 -35.22
CA TYR A 352 -17.31 -11.35 -36.35
C TYR A 352 -16.86 -12.12 -37.59
N TYR A 353 -15.76 -12.87 -37.51
CA TYR A 353 -15.25 -13.62 -38.66
C TYR A 353 -16.15 -14.79 -39.04
N GLY A 354 -16.95 -15.31 -38.10
CA GLY A 354 -17.99 -16.31 -38.37
C GLY A 354 -19.12 -15.79 -39.27
N GLU A 355 -19.36 -14.48 -39.31
CA GLU A 355 -20.41 -13.84 -40.12
C GLU A 355 -19.91 -13.24 -41.43
N VAL A 356 -18.59 -13.02 -41.57
CA VAL A 356 -17.99 -12.39 -42.76
C VAL A 356 -18.02 -13.32 -43.98
N GLN A 357 -18.41 -12.75 -45.14
CA GLN A 357 -18.51 -13.45 -46.42
C GLN A 357 -17.66 -12.73 -47.48
N PRO A 358 -16.34 -12.99 -47.54
CA PRO A 358 -15.43 -12.21 -48.38
C PRO A 358 -15.52 -12.59 -49.86
N THR A 359 -15.15 -11.66 -50.74
CA THR A 359 -14.79 -12.00 -52.13
C THR A 359 -13.45 -12.75 -52.17
N MET A 360 -13.15 -13.45 -53.27
CA MET A 360 -11.88 -14.19 -53.39
C MET A 360 -10.63 -13.31 -53.11
N ILE A 361 -10.64 -12.05 -53.58
CA ILE A 361 -9.52 -11.11 -53.35
C ILE A 361 -9.40 -10.77 -51.85
N ARG A 362 -10.51 -10.41 -51.20
CA ARG A 362 -10.53 -9.99 -49.79
C ARG A 362 -10.42 -11.15 -48.82
N ALA A 363 -10.70 -12.38 -49.25
CA ALA A 363 -10.45 -13.59 -48.46
C ALA A 363 -8.96 -13.72 -48.09
N THR A 364 -8.06 -13.26 -48.95
CA THR A 364 -6.62 -13.19 -48.66
C THR A 364 -6.33 -12.25 -47.48
N ALA A 365 -6.92 -11.05 -47.47
CA ALA A 365 -6.76 -10.10 -46.37
C ALA A 365 -7.36 -10.64 -45.06
N MET A 366 -8.52 -11.29 -45.15
CA MET A 366 -9.17 -11.90 -43.99
C MET A 366 -8.31 -13.02 -43.37
N ARG A 367 -7.72 -13.89 -44.20
CA ARG A 367 -6.75 -14.90 -43.73
C ARG A 367 -5.52 -14.26 -43.09
N MET A 368 -4.99 -13.20 -43.70
CA MET A 368 -3.87 -12.46 -43.12
C MET A 368 -4.21 -11.93 -41.72
N ASP A 369 -5.37 -11.31 -41.54
CA ASP A 369 -5.79 -10.82 -40.22
C ASP A 369 -5.87 -11.97 -39.20
N ILE A 370 -6.56 -13.06 -39.55
CA ILE A 370 -6.69 -14.23 -38.67
C ILE A 370 -5.32 -14.78 -38.28
N PHE A 371 -4.42 -14.99 -39.25
CA PHE A 371 -3.08 -15.47 -38.94
C PHE A 371 -2.31 -14.53 -38.03
N ASN A 372 -2.39 -13.22 -38.29
CA ASN A 372 -1.70 -12.24 -37.45
C ASN A 372 -2.31 -12.13 -36.04
N ILE A 373 -3.62 -12.35 -35.88
CA ILE A 373 -4.27 -12.48 -34.57
C ILE A 373 -3.66 -13.66 -33.83
N ILE A 374 -3.65 -14.85 -34.44
CA ILE A 374 -3.17 -16.08 -33.81
C ILE A 374 -1.68 -15.98 -33.44
N GLU A 375 -0.86 -15.41 -34.33
CA GLU A 375 0.55 -15.18 -34.03
C GLU A 375 0.76 -14.19 -32.88
N THR A 376 -0.04 -13.13 -32.83
CA THR A 376 0.00 -12.16 -31.72
C THR A 376 -0.36 -12.83 -30.39
N LEU A 377 -1.21 -13.86 -30.41
CA LEU A 377 -1.63 -14.62 -29.23
C LEU A 377 -0.69 -15.78 -28.86
N THR A 378 0.23 -16.17 -29.73
CA THR A 378 1.13 -17.32 -29.51
C THR A 378 1.99 -17.19 -28.25
N PRO A 379 2.57 -16.01 -27.91
CA PRO A 379 3.31 -15.83 -26.65
C PRO A 379 2.48 -16.13 -25.40
N TYR A 380 1.15 -16.01 -25.48
CA TYR A 380 0.22 -16.16 -24.35
C TYR A 380 -0.50 -17.52 -24.35
N GLN A 381 -0.09 -18.49 -25.18
CA GLN A 381 -0.83 -19.75 -25.36
C GLN A 381 -1.11 -20.53 -24.06
N ASN A 382 -0.22 -20.41 -23.07
CA ASN A 382 -0.35 -21.12 -21.79
C ASN A 382 -1.36 -20.44 -20.85
N ASP A 383 -1.67 -19.17 -21.10
CA ASP A 383 -2.58 -18.35 -20.29
C ASP A 383 -4.02 -18.34 -20.88
N ILE A 384 -4.18 -18.76 -22.14
CA ILE A 384 -5.48 -18.81 -22.83
C ILE A 384 -6.28 -20.02 -22.33
N SER A 385 -7.58 -19.82 -22.07
CA SER A 385 -8.45 -20.89 -21.61
C SER A 385 -8.68 -21.95 -22.71
N ALA A 386 -9.14 -23.15 -22.34
CA ALA A 386 -9.51 -24.17 -23.31
C ALA A 386 -10.58 -23.67 -24.32
N ASN A 387 -11.51 -22.83 -23.87
CA ASN A 387 -12.50 -22.19 -24.74
C ASN A 387 -11.84 -21.15 -25.66
N GLY A 388 -10.90 -20.35 -25.15
CA GLY A 388 -10.10 -19.43 -25.95
C GLY A 388 -9.30 -20.14 -27.04
N LEU A 389 -8.65 -21.27 -26.72
CA LEU A 389 -7.95 -22.10 -27.70
C LEU A 389 -8.90 -22.66 -28.76
N ARG A 390 -10.09 -23.11 -28.36
CA ARG A 390 -11.13 -23.55 -29.29
C ARG A 390 -11.54 -22.41 -30.25
N ARG A 391 -11.66 -21.17 -29.77
CA ARG A 391 -11.93 -19.99 -30.63
C ARG A 391 -10.79 -19.71 -31.59
N CYS A 392 -9.54 -19.81 -31.14
CA CYS A 392 -8.36 -19.70 -32.00
C CYS A 392 -8.40 -20.72 -33.15
N TRP A 393 -8.72 -21.98 -32.84
CA TRP A 393 -8.86 -23.02 -33.87
C TRP A 393 -10.05 -22.77 -34.79
N TYR A 394 -11.15 -22.23 -34.29
CA TYR A 394 -12.29 -21.85 -35.14
C TYR A 394 -11.91 -20.76 -36.15
N LEU A 395 -11.17 -19.73 -35.72
CA LEU A 395 -10.65 -18.71 -36.62
C LEU A 395 -9.73 -19.31 -37.69
N LEU A 396 -8.79 -20.18 -37.30
CA LEU A 396 -7.94 -20.90 -38.25
C LEU A 396 -8.76 -21.77 -39.22
N TYR A 397 -9.89 -22.33 -38.78
CA TYR A 397 -10.77 -23.14 -39.62
C TYR A 397 -11.48 -22.29 -40.67
N ILE A 398 -11.95 -21.10 -40.30
CA ILE A 398 -12.46 -20.10 -41.23
C ILE A 398 -11.38 -19.74 -42.25
N ALA A 399 -10.13 -19.48 -41.79
CA ALA A 399 -9.03 -19.17 -42.69
C ALA A 399 -8.72 -20.32 -43.67
N ALA A 400 -8.75 -21.57 -43.21
CA ALA A 400 -8.52 -22.74 -44.04
C ALA A 400 -9.62 -22.88 -45.10
N VAL A 401 -10.89 -22.75 -44.69
CA VAL A 401 -12.03 -22.75 -45.60
C VAL A 401 -11.97 -21.59 -46.58
N CYS A 402 -11.46 -20.41 -46.22
CA CYS A 402 -11.34 -19.29 -47.15
C CYS A 402 -10.25 -19.48 -48.21
N GLY A 403 -9.23 -20.30 -47.97
CA GLY A 403 -8.09 -20.44 -48.87
C GLY A 403 -8.00 -21.75 -49.65
N ALA A 404 -8.61 -22.83 -49.16
CA ALA A 404 -8.55 -24.16 -49.77
C ALA A 404 -9.15 -24.23 -51.20
N SER A 405 -8.78 -25.22 -52.00
CA SER A 405 -9.49 -25.42 -53.27
C SER A 405 -10.91 -25.97 -53.05
N ASP A 406 -11.82 -25.79 -54.00
CA ASP A 406 -13.14 -26.43 -53.94
C ASP A 406 -13.01 -27.98 -53.88
N PHE A 407 -11.94 -28.53 -54.46
CA PHE A 407 -11.61 -29.95 -54.37
C PHE A 407 -11.27 -30.36 -52.94
N ASP A 408 -10.43 -29.60 -52.23
CA ASP A 408 -10.04 -29.93 -50.86
C ASP A 408 -11.23 -29.85 -49.89
N ILE A 409 -12.11 -28.86 -50.08
CA ILE A 409 -13.34 -28.69 -49.28
C ILE A 409 -14.32 -29.85 -49.52
N ALA A 410 -14.48 -30.30 -50.76
CA ALA A 410 -15.38 -31.41 -51.07
C ALA A 410 -14.87 -32.76 -50.52
N ASN A 411 -13.55 -32.91 -50.34
CA ASN A 411 -12.93 -34.17 -49.97
C ASN A 411 -12.35 -34.21 -48.54
N VAL A 412 -12.57 -33.19 -47.72
CA VAL A 412 -12.05 -33.13 -46.35
C VAL A 412 -12.61 -34.28 -45.50
N LYS A 413 -11.76 -34.81 -44.61
CA LYS A 413 -12.16 -35.74 -43.55
C LYS A 413 -11.42 -35.36 -42.25
N PRO A 414 -12.01 -35.54 -41.06
CA PRO A 414 -11.29 -35.34 -39.82
C PRO A 414 -10.05 -36.22 -39.74
N ALA A 415 -8.94 -35.66 -39.23
CA ALA A 415 -7.72 -36.42 -38.99
C ALA A 415 -7.97 -37.62 -38.06
N ALA A 416 -7.23 -38.71 -38.30
CA ALA A 416 -7.40 -39.96 -37.54
C ALA A 416 -7.03 -39.83 -36.05
N LYS A 417 -6.16 -38.88 -35.69
CA LYS A 417 -5.73 -38.63 -34.32
C LYS A 417 -5.74 -37.14 -34.00
N ASP A 418 -5.94 -36.84 -32.72
CA ASP A 418 -5.83 -35.50 -32.19
C ASP A 418 -4.53 -35.37 -31.37
N ASP A 419 -3.46 -34.95 -32.04
CA ASP A 419 -2.10 -35.06 -31.51
C ASP A 419 -1.51 -33.74 -30.99
N ASN A 420 -2.25 -32.62 -31.07
CA ASN A 420 -1.69 -31.30 -30.73
C ASN A 420 -2.76 -30.35 -30.16
N ASN A 421 -2.41 -29.62 -29.10
CA ASN A 421 -3.25 -28.60 -28.45
C ASN A 421 -2.62 -27.21 -28.43
N THR A 422 -1.55 -26.99 -29.20
CA THR A 422 -0.98 -25.65 -29.40
C THR A 422 -1.95 -24.78 -30.19
N ILE A 423 -1.81 -23.46 -30.05
CA ILE A 423 -2.67 -22.50 -30.73
C ILE A 423 -2.66 -22.66 -32.27
N MET A 424 -1.51 -23.07 -32.84
CA MET A 424 -1.33 -23.32 -34.29
C MET A 424 -1.52 -24.79 -34.70
N LEU A 425 -1.71 -25.73 -33.78
CA LEU A 425 -1.84 -27.18 -34.08
C LEU A 425 -0.67 -27.79 -34.89
N GLY A 426 0.50 -27.15 -34.86
CA GLY A 426 1.63 -27.51 -35.74
C GLY A 426 1.28 -27.38 -37.22
N LEU A 427 0.45 -26.38 -37.55
CA LEU A 427 0.21 -25.91 -38.91
C LEU A 427 1.18 -24.79 -39.23
N ASP A 428 1.82 -24.89 -40.38
CA ASP A 428 2.72 -23.86 -40.89
C ASP A 428 2.00 -23.02 -41.95
N ARG A 429 2.42 -21.76 -42.09
CA ARG A 429 1.90 -20.82 -43.07
C ARG A 429 3.03 -20.15 -43.86
N TYR A 430 2.70 -19.70 -45.07
CA TYR A 430 3.54 -18.81 -45.86
C TYR A 430 2.72 -17.61 -46.33
N GLY A 431 3.03 -16.42 -45.81
CA GLY A 431 2.24 -15.22 -46.10
C GLY A 431 0.78 -15.38 -45.70
N SER A 432 -0.13 -15.24 -46.66
CA SER A 432 -1.59 -15.31 -46.47
C SER A 432 -2.18 -16.72 -46.47
N ASP A 433 -1.35 -17.76 -46.55
CA ASP A 433 -1.80 -19.10 -46.87
C ASP A 433 -1.18 -20.17 -45.96
N PHE A 434 -1.95 -21.22 -45.68
CA PHE A 434 -1.38 -22.44 -45.09
C PHE A 434 -0.42 -23.08 -46.09
N LEU A 435 0.66 -23.71 -45.60
CA LEU A 435 1.55 -24.49 -46.47
C LEU A 435 0.82 -25.65 -47.13
N ASP A 436 -0.09 -26.28 -46.40
CA ASP A 436 -0.94 -27.36 -46.88
C ASP A 436 -2.36 -27.19 -46.34
N TYR A 437 -3.26 -26.73 -47.20
CA TYR A 437 -4.67 -26.52 -46.87
C TYR A 437 -5.42 -27.82 -46.56
N ARG A 438 -5.02 -28.94 -47.16
CA ARG A 438 -5.66 -30.23 -46.89
C ARG A 438 -5.32 -30.68 -45.48
N ILE A 439 -4.04 -30.63 -45.09
CA ILE A 439 -3.62 -30.96 -43.70
C ILE A 439 -4.28 -30.01 -42.70
N ALA A 440 -4.35 -28.70 -43.01
CA ALA A 440 -5.03 -27.72 -42.18
C ALA A 440 -6.50 -28.08 -41.95
N LEU A 441 -7.25 -28.34 -43.02
CA LEU A 441 -8.64 -28.75 -42.95
C LEU A 441 -8.81 -30.05 -42.16
N GLU A 442 -8.03 -31.10 -42.44
CA GLU A 442 -8.14 -32.39 -41.73
C GLU A 442 -7.90 -32.25 -40.21
N LYS A 443 -6.86 -31.51 -39.80
CA LYS A 443 -6.55 -31.26 -38.38
C LYS A 443 -7.59 -30.40 -37.69
N LEU A 444 -8.07 -29.34 -38.35
CA LEU A 444 -9.07 -28.43 -37.78
C LEU A 444 -10.44 -29.11 -37.70
N SER A 445 -10.83 -29.90 -38.71
CA SER A 445 -12.05 -30.73 -38.66
C SER A 445 -12.04 -31.70 -37.49
N LYS A 446 -10.86 -32.22 -37.08
CA LYS A 446 -10.76 -33.10 -35.90
C LYS A 446 -11.09 -32.37 -34.59
N LYS A 447 -10.75 -31.08 -34.47
CA LYS A 447 -11.10 -30.27 -33.28
C LYS A 447 -12.59 -29.97 -33.15
N PHE A 448 -13.33 -30.07 -34.25
CA PHE A 448 -14.78 -29.84 -34.34
C PHE A 448 -15.50 -31.09 -34.89
N GLU A 449 -15.02 -32.28 -34.53
CA GLU A 449 -15.52 -33.55 -35.06
C GLU A 449 -17.01 -33.76 -34.76
N SER A 450 -17.48 -33.33 -33.59
CA SER A 450 -18.89 -33.34 -33.21
C SER A 450 -19.78 -32.48 -34.09
N GLU A 451 -19.23 -31.44 -34.71
CA GLU A 451 -19.93 -30.48 -35.56
C GLU A 451 -19.65 -30.71 -37.05
N PHE A 452 -18.88 -31.74 -37.41
CA PHE A 452 -18.39 -31.95 -38.77
C PHE A 452 -19.50 -32.16 -39.80
N GLU A 453 -20.67 -32.67 -39.39
CA GLU A 453 -21.85 -32.81 -40.26
C GLU A 453 -22.28 -31.45 -40.85
N ASN A 454 -22.02 -30.34 -40.15
CA ASN A 454 -22.35 -28.98 -40.59
C ASN A 454 -21.24 -28.34 -41.44
N PHE A 455 -20.10 -29.01 -41.67
CA PHE A 455 -18.94 -28.42 -42.33
C PHE A 455 -19.26 -27.89 -43.73
N GLN A 456 -19.99 -28.65 -44.55
CA GLN A 456 -20.32 -28.23 -45.91
C GLN A 456 -21.19 -26.96 -45.92
N SER A 457 -22.14 -26.87 -44.99
CA SER A 457 -22.97 -25.68 -44.80
C SER A 457 -22.15 -24.47 -44.36
N MET A 458 -21.20 -24.66 -43.44
CA MET A 458 -20.26 -23.63 -43.02
C MET A 458 -19.38 -23.14 -44.18
N ALA A 459 -18.82 -24.07 -44.96
CA ALA A 459 -17.99 -23.74 -46.11
C ALA A 459 -18.77 -22.96 -47.19
N ALA A 460 -20.00 -23.40 -47.48
CA ALA A 460 -20.89 -22.70 -48.41
C ALA A 460 -21.26 -21.29 -47.90
N PHE A 461 -21.50 -21.13 -46.60
CA PHE A 461 -21.79 -19.83 -45.99
C PHE A 461 -20.61 -18.88 -46.10
N ILE A 462 -19.42 -19.29 -45.63
CA ILE A 462 -18.20 -18.46 -45.65
C ILE A 462 -17.87 -18.04 -47.09
N ARG A 463 -18.06 -18.94 -48.06
CA ARG A 463 -17.77 -18.69 -49.49
C ARG A 463 -18.94 -18.12 -50.30
N LYS A 464 -20.02 -17.64 -49.67
CA LYS A 464 -21.22 -17.18 -50.38
C LYS A 464 -20.93 -16.11 -51.45
N ASN A 465 -20.04 -15.17 -51.18
CA ASN A 465 -19.66 -14.09 -52.12
C ASN A 465 -18.39 -14.38 -52.92
N TYR A 466 -17.79 -15.57 -52.76
CA TYR A 466 -16.45 -15.88 -53.24
C TYR A 466 -16.33 -15.87 -54.78
N LYS A 467 -17.40 -16.30 -55.46
CA LYS A 467 -17.51 -16.41 -56.92
C LYS A 467 -18.27 -15.25 -57.58
N GLN A 468 -18.65 -14.21 -56.83
CA GLN A 468 -19.35 -13.07 -57.44
C GLN A 468 -18.45 -12.40 -58.47
N PRO A 469 -18.93 -12.16 -59.71
CA PRO A 469 -18.11 -11.55 -60.75
C PRO A 469 -17.68 -10.15 -60.33
N THR A 470 -16.38 -9.89 -60.44
CA THR A 470 -15.81 -8.55 -60.39
C THR A 470 -16.60 -7.66 -61.34
N GLN A 471 -17.22 -6.57 -60.86
CA GLN A 471 -18.11 -5.71 -61.69
C GLN A 471 -17.41 -5.12 -62.93
N ALA A 472 -16.08 -5.21 -63.05
CA ALA A 472 -15.33 -4.91 -64.27
C ALA A 472 -15.61 -5.85 -65.47
N GLN A 473 -16.28 -6.99 -65.27
CA GLN A 473 -16.62 -7.91 -66.38
C GLN A 473 -18.01 -7.64 -67.00
N VAL A 474 -18.84 -6.79 -66.39
CA VAL A 474 -20.18 -6.48 -66.93
C VAL A 474 -20.16 -5.27 -67.88
N SER A 475 -19.13 -4.42 -67.81
CA SER A 475 -19.00 -3.23 -68.67
C SER A 475 -18.30 -3.47 -70.02
N ASN A 476 -17.83 -4.69 -70.32
CA ASN A 476 -17.14 -5.03 -71.56
C ASN A 476 -17.84 -6.15 -72.37
N ALA A 477 -19.16 -6.27 -72.26
CA ALA A 477 -19.92 -7.03 -73.25
C ALA A 477 -20.12 -6.14 -74.50
N PRO A 478 -19.69 -6.55 -75.70
CA PRO A 478 -19.99 -5.80 -76.91
C PRO A 478 -21.49 -5.88 -77.15
N SER A 479 -22.13 -4.73 -77.35
CA SER A 479 -23.46 -4.65 -77.92
C SER A 479 -23.40 -5.12 -79.38
N THR A 480 -23.67 -6.41 -79.61
CA THR A 480 -24.14 -6.89 -80.92
C THR A 480 -25.64 -6.72 -80.97
N GLU A 481 -26.08 -5.65 -81.64
CA GLU A 481 -27.39 -5.60 -82.30
C GLU A 481 -27.17 -5.07 -83.72
N GLU A 482 -27.53 -5.91 -84.69
CA GLU A 482 -28.05 -5.50 -86.00
C GLU A 482 -29.41 -4.82 -85.85
#